data_AF-A0A3S4BBQ2-F1
#
_entry.id   AF-A0A3S4BBQ2-F1
#
_cell.length_a   1.000
_cell.length_b   1.000
_cell.length_c   1.000
_cell.angle_alpha   90.00
_cell.angle_beta   90.00
_cell.angle_gamma   90.00
#
_symmetry.space_group_name_H-M   'P 1'
#
loop_
_entity.id
_entity.type
_entity.pdbx_description
1 polymer ?
#
loop_
_entity_poly.entity_id
_entity_poly.type
_entity_poly.pdbx_seq_one_letter_code
_entity_poly.pdbx_strand_id
1 'polypeptide(L)'
;MSRSLFQLPDELILTTLSQSFPCRETQIRALATLIWPGAAPCRNLVIYGAEATGKSAITAALLGRLSALTDDDGFNLRHAIINSAECITARHLYESVVGKVADALGWDAAPPRCETVSQLAVELSKMLKYTPRPDGFRFVLVFDAIDRQRDAPHTLLPALARLSEIIPCLTTVFIVTSPPPSFLRTASVPHLHFPAYTKPEFVTILSANPPPALPNTTASDTADLWARFAAAVHDALARAASRTLPSFHHACAALWPRFTAPIHAGTHSAREFSKLLVAARLHFQDERLLDPGVLAIPTSTTTTKPTTIQHKKPVTTGAGAGAGADLATLLPTTPRLLLLAAYLASHNATRHDVTLFSTHYHRQRRRRGGGGGGGVAGGGRGRSKHRKIARKLLGAHAFVLERMLAIFAAVRGEWEARAAAATTAAAAVPAGGSGVAGEEAAGKGQRDADVGMAIATLASLRLLVRVGGGGDPMDCGGKWRVNVGWEVIRGLGRGVGVEVEDWLIE
;
A
#
# COMPACT_ATOMS: atom_id res chain seq x y z
N MET A 1 -46.94 16.15 33.51
CA MET A 1 -45.98 15.03 33.64
C MET A 1 -44.58 15.63 33.53
N SER A 2 -43.83 15.62 34.63
CA SER A 2 -42.44 16.09 34.67
C SER A 2 -41.58 15.18 33.80
N ARG A 3 -41.18 15.67 32.61
CA ARG A 3 -40.22 14.96 31.76
C ARG A 3 -38.92 14.75 32.55
N SER A 4 -38.38 13.54 32.53
CA SER A 4 -37.08 13.28 33.13
C SER A 4 -36.02 14.14 32.43
N LEU A 5 -35.14 14.78 33.20
CA LEU A 5 -34.07 15.64 32.67
C LEU A 5 -33.06 14.86 31.82
N PHE A 6 -33.08 13.54 31.88
CA PHE A 6 -32.24 12.62 31.13
C PHE A 6 -33.11 11.47 30.60
N GLN A 7 -33.14 11.31 29.29
CA GLN A 7 -33.80 10.19 28.60
C GLN A 7 -32.87 9.69 27.52
N LEU A 8 -32.49 8.41 27.58
CA LEU A 8 -31.75 7.77 26.50
C LEU A 8 -32.70 7.43 25.35
N PRO A 9 -32.18 7.29 24.10
CA PRO A 9 -32.95 6.71 23.01
C PRO A 9 -33.45 5.31 23.37
N ASP A 10 -34.51 4.85 22.71
CA ASP A 10 -35.06 3.51 22.91
C ASP A 10 -33.97 2.43 22.87
N GLU A 11 -33.91 1.63 23.94
CA GLU A 11 -32.97 0.51 24.08
C GLU A 11 -33.13 -0.53 22.96
N LEU A 12 -34.29 -0.58 22.30
CA LEU A 12 -34.55 -1.43 21.14
C LEU A 12 -33.68 -1.05 19.93
N ILE A 13 -33.41 0.24 19.74
CA ILE A 13 -32.55 0.73 18.66
C ILE A 13 -31.10 0.37 18.95
N LEU A 14 -30.68 0.61 20.19
CA LEU A 14 -29.32 0.33 20.63
C LEU A 14 -29.02 -1.17 20.55
N THR A 15 -29.99 -2.02 20.92
CA THR A 15 -29.86 -3.48 20.81
C THR A 15 -29.85 -3.96 19.36
N THR A 16 -30.68 -3.39 18.49
CA THR A 16 -30.65 -3.71 17.04
C THR A 16 -29.30 -3.29 16.42
N LEU A 17 -28.77 -2.13 16.82
CA LEU A 17 -27.45 -1.68 16.35
C LEU A 17 -26.32 -2.54 16.90
N SER A 18 -26.36 -2.96 18.16
CA SER A 18 -25.36 -3.86 18.73
C SER A 18 -25.39 -5.24 18.08
N GLN A 19 -26.56 -5.71 17.62
CA GLN A 19 -26.66 -6.93 16.82
C GLN A 19 -25.97 -6.77 15.45
N SER A 20 -26.15 -5.63 14.78
CA SER A 20 -25.49 -5.36 13.50
C SER A 20 -23.98 -5.09 13.63
N PHE A 21 -23.54 -4.53 14.75
CA PHE A 21 -22.15 -4.19 15.05
C PHE A 21 -21.73 -4.82 16.39
N PRO A 22 -21.42 -6.13 16.39
CA PRO A 22 -21.02 -6.80 17.62
C PRO A 22 -19.70 -6.21 18.18
N CYS A 23 -19.49 -6.37 19.48
CA CYS A 23 -18.31 -5.92 20.22
C CYS A 23 -18.15 -4.38 20.35
N ARG A 24 -19.17 -3.60 19.98
CA ARG A 24 -19.14 -2.12 20.06
C ARG A 24 -20.24 -1.50 20.90
N GLU A 25 -20.85 -2.28 21.79
CA GLU A 25 -21.97 -1.86 22.64
C GLU A 25 -21.65 -0.62 23.49
N THR A 26 -20.46 -0.59 24.10
CA THR A 26 -20.04 0.53 24.95
C THR A 26 -19.85 1.82 24.15
N GLN A 27 -19.26 1.73 22.95
CA GLN A 27 -19.10 2.87 22.06
C GLN A 27 -20.43 3.34 21.49
N ILE A 28 -21.33 2.42 21.12
CA ILE A 28 -22.68 2.75 20.60
C ILE A 28 -23.48 3.49 21.67
N ARG A 29 -23.50 2.98 22.92
CA ARG A 29 -24.18 3.66 24.03
C ARG A 29 -23.58 5.02 24.32
N ALA A 30 -22.25 5.14 24.38
CA ALA A 30 -21.59 6.43 24.59
C ALA A 30 -21.84 7.41 23.44
N LEU A 31 -21.89 6.95 22.20
CA LEU A 31 -22.19 7.82 21.05
C LEU A 31 -23.66 8.28 21.09
N ALA A 32 -24.57 7.38 21.45
CA ALA A 32 -25.99 7.71 21.63
C ALA A 32 -26.21 8.74 22.75
N THR A 33 -25.55 8.60 23.90
CA THR A 33 -25.67 9.54 25.03
C THR A 33 -25.17 10.95 24.68
N LEU A 34 -24.11 11.05 23.87
CA LEU A 34 -23.46 12.31 23.50
C LEU A 34 -24.14 13.04 22.32
N ILE A 35 -25.00 12.35 21.56
CA ILE A 35 -25.71 12.92 20.40
C ILE A 35 -27.18 13.19 20.71
N TRP A 36 -27.84 12.35 21.52
CA TRP A 36 -29.27 12.44 21.71
C TRP A 36 -29.71 13.73 22.41
N PRO A 37 -30.71 14.48 21.88
CA PRO A 37 -31.12 15.77 22.44
C PRO A 37 -31.63 15.70 23.89
N GLY A 38 -32.25 14.59 24.29
CA GLY A 38 -32.79 14.36 25.63
C GLY A 38 -31.80 13.78 26.65
N ALA A 39 -30.55 13.51 26.24
CA ALA A 39 -29.52 12.95 27.11
C ALA A 39 -28.51 14.03 27.55
N ALA A 40 -27.22 13.85 27.24
CA ALA A 40 -26.16 14.83 27.53
C ALA A 40 -25.47 15.26 26.22
N PRO A 41 -26.19 15.97 25.33
CA PRO A 41 -25.71 16.23 23.99
C PRO A 41 -24.57 17.23 23.97
N CYS A 42 -23.48 16.86 23.31
CA CYS A 42 -22.28 17.67 23.20
C CYS A 42 -22.32 18.60 21.99
N ARG A 43 -21.61 19.73 22.07
CA ARG A 43 -21.48 20.68 20.93
C ARG A 43 -20.47 20.19 19.90
N ASN A 44 -19.33 19.69 20.39
CA ASN A 44 -18.29 19.09 19.59
C ASN A 44 -18.04 17.67 20.11
N LEU A 45 -17.77 16.72 19.22
CA LEU A 45 -17.42 15.34 19.56
C LEU A 45 -16.29 14.88 18.63
N VAL A 46 -15.23 14.30 19.19
CA VAL A 46 -14.15 13.70 18.40
C VAL A 46 -14.20 12.19 18.55
N ILE A 47 -14.46 11.49 17.45
CA ILE A 47 -14.42 10.04 17.35
C ILE A 47 -13.08 9.63 16.74
N TYR A 48 -12.26 8.88 17.48
CA TYR A 48 -10.93 8.50 17.01
C TYR A 48 -10.64 7.02 17.18
N GLY A 49 -9.79 6.47 16.32
CA GLY A 49 -9.42 5.05 16.34
C GLY A 49 -8.74 4.62 15.05
N ALA A 50 -8.12 3.44 15.03
CA ALA A 50 -7.49 2.93 13.81
C ALA A 50 -8.50 2.83 12.64
N GLU A 51 -7.97 2.73 11.43
CA GLU A 51 -8.79 2.49 10.24
C GLU A 51 -9.54 1.16 10.37
N ALA A 52 -10.71 1.06 9.72
CA ALA A 52 -11.55 -0.13 9.73
C ALA A 52 -12.07 -0.59 11.12
N THR A 53 -12.21 0.32 12.07
CA THR A 53 -12.83 0.07 13.39
C THR A 53 -14.36 0.23 13.41
N GLY A 54 -14.98 0.48 12.24
CA GLY A 54 -16.44 0.65 12.11
C GLY A 54 -16.98 2.04 12.49
N LYS A 55 -16.11 3.00 12.84
CA LYS A 55 -16.52 4.37 13.28
C LYS A 55 -17.55 5.02 12.35
N SER A 56 -17.25 5.10 11.07
CA SER A 56 -18.11 5.76 10.07
C SER A 56 -19.43 5.03 9.89
N ALA A 57 -19.39 3.69 9.80
CA ALA A 57 -20.58 2.85 9.63
C ALA A 57 -21.51 2.91 10.87
N ILE A 58 -20.95 2.84 12.08
CA ILE A 58 -21.70 2.93 13.33
C ILE A 58 -22.32 4.30 13.50
N THR A 59 -21.56 5.38 13.23
CA THR A 59 -22.07 6.75 13.33
C THR A 59 -23.20 7.00 12.32
N ALA A 60 -23.03 6.54 11.07
CA ALA A 60 -24.08 6.65 10.04
C ALA A 60 -25.34 5.84 10.39
N ALA A 61 -25.17 4.59 10.83
CA ALA A 61 -26.28 3.73 11.20
C ALA A 61 -27.04 4.24 12.43
N LEU A 62 -26.35 4.78 13.43
CA LEU A 62 -27.01 5.39 14.58
C LEU A 62 -27.79 6.64 14.17
N LEU A 63 -27.15 7.56 13.45
CA LEU A 63 -27.82 8.81 13.04
C LEU A 63 -29.02 8.57 12.15
N GLY A 64 -28.95 7.61 11.21
CA GLY A 64 -30.08 7.20 10.38
C GLY A 64 -31.27 6.67 11.18
N ARG A 65 -31.01 5.88 12.23
CA ARG A 65 -32.07 5.37 13.11
C ARG A 65 -32.63 6.44 14.05
N LEU A 66 -31.78 7.31 14.58
CA LEU A 66 -32.21 8.42 15.45
C LEU A 66 -33.01 9.47 14.69
N SER A 67 -32.70 9.74 13.42
CA SER A 67 -33.50 10.66 12.59
C SER A 67 -34.86 10.11 12.19
N ALA A 68 -35.07 8.79 12.28
CA ALA A 68 -36.36 8.16 11.98
C ALA A 68 -37.34 8.19 13.17
N LEU A 69 -36.84 8.37 14.40
CA LEU A 69 -37.66 8.40 15.62
C LEU A 69 -38.29 9.76 15.92
N THR A 70 -37.99 10.76 15.12
CA THR A 70 -38.18 12.17 15.49
C THR A 70 -39.61 12.65 15.60
N ASP A 71 -40.58 11.77 15.34
CA ASP A 71 -41.99 12.11 15.25
C ASP A 71 -42.77 11.78 16.54
N ASP A 72 -42.31 10.83 17.37
CA ASP A 72 -43.08 10.32 18.51
C ASP A 72 -42.72 10.99 19.87
N ASP A 73 -41.45 11.33 20.11
CA ASP A 73 -40.97 11.85 21.41
C ASP A 73 -40.90 13.38 21.50
N GLY A 74 -41.17 14.10 20.40
CA GLY A 74 -41.03 15.55 20.30
C GLY A 74 -39.58 16.06 20.17
N PHE A 75 -38.60 15.17 20.05
CA PHE A 75 -37.21 15.52 19.71
C PHE A 75 -36.97 15.35 18.21
N ASN A 76 -36.56 16.43 17.53
CA ASN A 76 -36.27 16.37 16.10
C ASN A 76 -34.75 16.44 15.84
N LEU A 77 -34.16 15.32 15.40
CA LEU A 77 -32.76 15.19 15.05
C LEU A 77 -32.61 15.00 13.55
N ARG A 78 -31.96 15.96 12.90
CA ARG A 78 -31.51 15.83 11.51
C ARG A 78 -30.00 15.76 11.45
N HIS A 79 -29.47 15.09 10.45
CA HIS A 79 -28.03 14.93 10.32
C HIS A 79 -27.56 15.04 8.88
N ALA A 80 -26.30 15.42 8.71
CA ALA A 80 -25.60 15.38 7.43
C ALA A 80 -24.21 14.78 7.62
N ILE A 81 -23.83 13.86 6.73
CA ILE A 81 -22.53 13.18 6.76
C ILE A 81 -21.71 13.59 5.56
N ILE A 82 -20.53 14.17 5.81
CA ILE A 82 -19.60 14.67 4.80
C ILE A 82 -18.36 13.79 4.83
N ASN A 83 -18.03 13.20 3.68
CA ASN A 83 -16.77 12.50 3.50
C ASN A 83 -15.67 13.52 3.18
N SER A 84 -14.85 13.85 4.16
CA SER A 84 -13.79 14.84 4.00
C SER A 84 -12.64 14.30 3.13
N ALA A 85 -12.52 12.98 2.97
CA ALA A 85 -11.50 12.39 2.10
C ALA A 85 -11.79 12.62 0.60
N GLU A 86 -13.05 12.78 0.22
CA GLU A 86 -13.44 13.16 -1.14
C GLU A 86 -13.22 14.66 -1.41
N CYS A 87 -13.24 15.48 -0.34
CA CYS A 87 -13.08 16.92 -0.41
C CYS A 87 -11.60 17.33 -0.44
N ILE A 88 -11.01 17.43 -1.65
CA ILE A 88 -9.59 17.76 -1.81
C ILE A 88 -9.23 19.11 -1.17
N THR A 89 -10.02 20.16 -1.45
CA THR A 89 -9.78 21.53 -0.98
C THR A 89 -10.78 21.93 0.12
N ALA A 90 -10.42 22.92 0.93
CA ALA A 90 -11.31 23.52 1.92
C ALA A 90 -12.61 24.08 1.31
N ARG A 91 -12.51 24.68 0.11
CA ARG A 91 -13.68 25.17 -0.64
C ARG A 91 -14.67 24.06 -0.96
N HIS A 92 -14.20 22.94 -1.52
CA HIS A 92 -15.07 21.80 -1.82
C HIS A 92 -15.76 21.26 -0.56
N LEU A 93 -15.07 21.28 0.59
CA LEU A 93 -15.67 20.90 1.86
C LEU A 93 -16.82 21.84 2.24
N TYR A 94 -16.63 23.17 2.14
CA TYR A 94 -17.66 24.15 2.51
C TYR A 94 -18.89 24.06 1.60
N GLU A 95 -18.69 23.99 0.29
CA GLU A 95 -19.78 23.83 -0.68
C GLU A 95 -20.55 22.50 -0.46
N SER A 96 -19.82 21.41 -0.19
CA SER A 96 -20.43 20.09 0.11
C SER A 96 -21.21 20.09 1.43
N VAL A 97 -20.74 20.81 2.45
CA VAL A 97 -21.46 20.97 3.72
C VAL A 97 -22.78 21.71 3.48
N VAL A 98 -22.75 22.85 2.80
CA VAL A 98 -23.96 23.64 2.55
C VAL A 98 -24.97 22.85 1.71
N GLY A 99 -24.52 22.16 0.66
CA GLY A 99 -25.37 21.30 -0.16
C GLY A 99 -26.04 20.19 0.67
N LYS A 100 -25.26 19.42 1.43
CA LYS A 100 -25.81 18.31 2.24
C LYS A 100 -26.70 18.78 3.39
N VAL A 101 -26.42 19.95 3.96
CA VAL A 101 -27.29 20.55 4.99
C VAL A 101 -28.60 21.04 4.36
N ALA A 102 -28.54 21.67 3.18
CA ALA A 102 -29.74 22.07 2.44
C ALA A 102 -30.60 20.86 2.09
N ASP A 103 -30.00 19.78 1.58
CA ASP A 103 -30.69 18.53 1.24
C ASP A 103 -31.35 17.90 2.47
N ALA A 104 -30.63 17.79 3.60
CA ALA A 104 -31.17 17.23 4.84
C ALA A 104 -32.30 18.09 5.44
N LEU A 105 -32.31 19.39 5.14
CA LEU A 105 -33.34 20.31 5.59
C LEU A 105 -34.54 20.38 4.62
N GLY A 106 -34.37 19.97 3.37
CA GLY A 106 -35.33 20.22 2.30
C GLY A 106 -35.39 21.71 1.95
N TRP A 107 -34.23 22.36 1.88
CA TRP A 107 -34.14 23.80 1.64
C TRP A 107 -34.18 24.11 0.13
N ASP A 108 -35.23 24.80 -0.33
CA ASP A 108 -35.51 25.03 -1.76
C ASP A 108 -34.51 25.97 -2.48
N ALA A 109 -33.64 26.68 -1.74
CA ALA A 109 -32.67 27.57 -2.36
C ALA A 109 -31.43 26.82 -2.84
N ALA A 110 -30.97 27.15 -4.06
CA ALA A 110 -29.72 26.61 -4.60
C ALA A 110 -28.54 26.87 -3.65
N PRO A 111 -27.66 25.87 -3.42
CA PRO A 111 -26.54 26.01 -2.50
C PRO A 111 -25.58 27.10 -3.00
N PRO A 112 -25.34 28.16 -2.21
CA PRO A 112 -24.46 29.26 -2.60
C PRO A 112 -22.98 28.85 -2.55
N ARG A 113 -22.18 29.54 -3.36
CA ARG A 113 -20.72 29.35 -3.43
C ARG A 113 -20.07 29.85 -2.14
N CYS A 114 -19.51 28.94 -1.36
CA CYS A 114 -18.82 29.24 -0.11
C CYS A 114 -17.31 29.08 -0.26
N GLU A 115 -16.58 30.19 -0.24
CA GLU A 115 -15.11 30.19 -0.37
C GLU A 115 -14.41 30.29 1.00
N THR A 116 -15.09 30.86 2.00
CA THR A 116 -14.52 31.09 3.34
C THR A 116 -15.36 30.44 4.44
N VAL A 117 -14.72 30.14 5.59
CA VAL A 117 -15.43 29.62 6.77
C VAL A 117 -16.46 30.63 7.31
N SER A 118 -16.20 31.93 7.16
CA SER A 118 -17.14 32.98 7.57
C SER A 118 -18.42 32.95 6.74
N GLN A 119 -18.32 32.76 5.42
CA GLN A 119 -19.48 32.59 4.55
C GLN A 119 -20.26 31.33 4.90
N LEU A 120 -19.56 30.20 5.14
CA LEU A 120 -20.18 28.97 5.62
C LEU A 120 -20.97 29.19 6.92
N ALA A 121 -20.40 29.92 7.89
CA ALA A 121 -21.06 30.21 9.15
C ALA A 121 -22.34 31.06 8.97
N VAL A 122 -22.33 32.02 8.05
CA VAL A 122 -23.51 32.85 7.73
C VAL A 122 -24.61 32.02 7.07
N GLU A 123 -24.27 31.19 6.08
CA GLU A 123 -25.20 30.28 5.40
C GLU A 123 -25.84 29.28 6.36
N LEU A 124 -25.02 28.62 7.18
CA LEU A 124 -25.54 27.70 8.20
C LEU A 124 -26.38 28.42 9.25
N SER A 125 -26.03 29.66 9.63
CA SER A 125 -26.85 30.45 10.56
C SER A 125 -28.20 30.82 9.93
N LYS A 126 -28.23 31.17 8.64
CA LYS A 126 -29.46 31.39 7.87
C LYS A 126 -30.36 30.17 7.90
N MET A 127 -29.79 28.99 7.64
CA MET A 127 -30.55 27.75 7.58
C MET A 127 -30.97 27.21 8.95
N LEU A 128 -30.11 27.30 9.98
CA LEU A 128 -30.29 26.60 11.26
C LEU A 128 -30.72 27.51 12.43
N LYS A 129 -30.33 28.79 12.43
CA LYS A 129 -30.51 29.70 13.58
C LYS A 129 -31.67 30.69 13.39
N TYR A 130 -31.81 31.26 12.20
CA TYR A 130 -32.82 32.29 11.93
C TYR A 130 -34.20 31.72 11.54
N THR A 131 -34.24 30.47 11.09
CA THR A 131 -35.52 29.76 10.85
C THR A 131 -36.15 29.33 12.17
N PRO A 132 -37.44 29.61 12.42
CA PRO A 132 -38.11 29.10 13.61
C PRO A 132 -38.17 27.57 13.56
N ARG A 133 -37.71 26.91 14.62
CA ARG A 133 -37.70 25.45 14.76
C ARG A 133 -38.34 25.04 16.09
N PRO A 134 -38.91 23.84 16.18
CA PRO A 134 -39.52 23.36 17.41
C PRO A 134 -38.50 23.22 18.54
N ASP A 135 -38.97 23.43 19.78
CA ASP A 135 -38.16 23.26 20.98
C ASP A 135 -37.71 21.80 21.10
N GLY A 136 -36.38 21.57 21.04
CA GLY A 136 -35.79 20.22 20.99
C GLY A 136 -35.19 19.84 19.63
N PHE A 137 -35.28 20.72 18.63
CA PHE A 137 -34.60 20.51 17.35
C PHE A 137 -33.07 20.54 17.49
N ARG A 138 -32.38 19.52 16.95
CA ARG A 138 -30.92 19.49 16.82
C ARG A 138 -30.47 19.03 15.43
N PHE A 139 -29.34 19.60 15.00
CA PHE A 139 -28.68 19.22 13.76
C PHE A 139 -27.29 18.65 14.04
N VAL A 140 -27.01 17.46 13.54
CA VAL A 140 -25.71 16.80 13.70
C VAL A 140 -24.95 16.83 12.37
N LEU A 141 -23.79 17.49 12.37
CA LEU A 141 -22.89 17.58 11.23
C LEU A 141 -21.68 16.67 11.45
N VAL A 142 -21.55 15.63 10.62
CA VAL A 142 -20.44 14.66 10.73
C VAL A 142 -19.42 14.90 9.64
N PHE A 143 -18.17 15.14 10.05
CA PHE A 143 -17.01 15.17 9.17
C PHE A 143 -16.28 13.85 9.27
N ASP A 144 -16.51 12.96 8.29
CA ASP A 144 -15.81 11.69 8.20
C ASP A 144 -14.40 11.88 7.64
N ALA A 145 -13.44 11.16 8.21
CA ALA A 145 -12.03 11.13 7.84
C ALA A 145 -11.38 12.51 7.60
N ILE A 146 -11.63 13.49 8.48
CA ILE A 146 -11.11 14.87 8.34
C ILE A 146 -9.58 14.96 8.29
N ASP A 147 -8.89 13.98 8.87
CA ASP A 147 -7.42 13.84 8.88
C ASP A 147 -6.84 13.45 7.50
N ARG A 148 -7.66 12.88 6.60
CA ARG A 148 -7.23 12.45 5.27
C ARG A 148 -7.39 13.53 4.19
N GLN A 149 -7.80 14.72 4.56
CA GLN A 149 -7.91 15.84 3.62
C GLN A 149 -6.51 16.25 3.12
N ARG A 150 -6.33 16.32 1.79
CA ARG A 150 -5.01 16.56 1.19
C ARG A 150 -4.47 17.97 1.42
N ASP A 151 -5.33 18.97 1.33
CA ASP A 151 -4.97 20.39 1.43
C ASP A 151 -5.80 21.09 2.51
N ALA A 152 -5.64 20.65 3.75
CA ALA A 152 -6.33 21.22 4.91
C ALA A 152 -5.50 22.35 5.55
N PRO A 153 -6.00 23.60 5.57
CA PRO A 153 -5.34 24.64 6.33
C PRO A 153 -5.41 24.32 7.83
N HIS A 154 -4.34 24.61 8.56
CA HIS A 154 -4.23 24.34 10.00
C HIS A 154 -5.30 25.05 10.85
N THR A 155 -5.96 26.07 10.30
CA THR A 155 -7.06 26.81 10.92
C THR A 155 -8.44 26.17 10.67
N LEU A 156 -8.57 25.24 9.74
CA LEU A 156 -9.85 24.65 9.33
C LEU A 156 -10.57 23.96 10.48
N LEU A 157 -9.87 23.05 11.17
CA LEU A 157 -10.47 22.24 12.23
C LEU A 157 -10.91 23.09 13.44
N PRO A 158 -10.08 24.02 13.98
CA PRO A 158 -10.53 24.95 15.00
C PRO A 158 -11.71 25.82 14.55
N ALA A 159 -11.72 26.26 13.28
CA ALA A 159 -12.80 27.09 12.77
C ALA A 159 -14.13 26.32 12.66
N LEU A 160 -14.10 25.05 12.21
CA LEU A 160 -15.27 24.18 12.17
C LEU A 160 -15.79 23.86 13.57
N ALA A 161 -14.89 23.61 14.54
CA ALA A 161 -15.28 23.34 15.92
C ALA A 161 -16.01 24.52 16.57
N ARG A 162 -15.72 25.76 16.18
CA ARG A 162 -16.39 26.96 16.69
C ARG A 162 -17.76 27.22 16.04
N LEU A 163 -18.13 26.51 14.97
CA LEU A 163 -19.47 26.66 14.36
C LEU A 163 -20.59 26.27 15.34
N SER A 164 -20.34 25.29 16.21
CA SER A 164 -21.29 24.85 17.26
C SER A 164 -21.42 25.85 18.42
N GLU A 165 -20.52 26.83 18.53
CA GLU A 165 -20.65 27.96 19.46
C GLU A 165 -21.59 29.04 18.88
N ILE A 166 -21.48 29.29 17.56
CA ILE A 166 -22.25 30.31 16.85
C ILE A 166 -23.72 29.86 16.67
N ILE A 167 -23.92 28.57 16.41
CA ILE A 167 -25.22 27.95 16.12
C ILE A 167 -25.58 27.01 17.29
N PRO A 168 -26.54 27.39 18.16
CA PRO A 168 -26.81 26.64 19.39
C PRO A 168 -27.43 25.25 19.16
N CYS A 169 -28.11 25.04 18.03
CA CYS A 169 -28.74 23.76 17.67
C CYS A 169 -27.79 22.80 16.92
N LEU A 170 -26.54 23.21 16.67
CA LEU A 170 -25.57 22.46 15.88
C LEU A 170 -24.64 21.64 16.78
N THR A 171 -24.55 20.35 16.52
CA THR A 171 -23.51 19.46 17.04
C THR A 171 -22.58 19.07 15.91
N THR A 172 -21.27 19.28 16.07
CA THR A 172 -20.26 18.84 15.10
C THR A 172 -19.53 17.59 15.60
N VAL A 173 -19.42 16.57 14.73
CA VAL A 173 -18.75 15.31 15.02
C VAL A 173 -17.58 15.15 14.06
N PHE A 174 -16.37 14.98 14.58
CA PHE A 174 -15.16 14.78 13.80
C PHE A 174 -14.71 13.33 13.91
N ILE A 175 -14.67 12.59 12.80
CA ILE A 175 -14.12 11.23 12.75
C ILE A 175 -12.68 11.31 12.24
N VAL A 176 -11.75 10.83 13.07
CA VAL A 176 -10.31 10.91 12.85
C VAL A 176 -9.64 9.55 13.05
N THR A 177 -8.53 9.29 12.39
CA THR A 177 -7.75 8.05 12.61
C THR A 177 -6.94 8.15 13.90
N SER A 178 -6.11 9.18 14.02
CA SER A 178 -5.34 9.48 15.23
C SER A 178 -5.50 10.96 15.57
N PRO A 179 -5.89 11.32 16.80
CA PRO A 179 -6.08 12.73 17.13
C PRO A 179 -4.72 13.45 17.07
N PRO A 180 -4.52 14.46 16.19
CA PRO A 180 -3.34 15.31 16.23
C PRO A 180 -3.25 16.05 17.57
N PRO A 181 -2.03 16.43 18.00
CA PRO A 181 -1.81 17.16 19.25
C PRO A 181 -2.50 18.54 19.27
N SER A 182 -2.87 19.07 18.11
CA SER A 182 -3.61 20.33 17.96
C SER A 182 -5.03 20.27 18.52
N PHE A 183 -5.63 19.09 18.72
CA PHE A 183 -6.95 18.97 19.35
C PHE A 183 -6.98 19.47 20.80
N LEU A 184 -5.82 19.47 21.50
CA LEU A 184 -5.68 20.01 22.85
C LEU A 184 -5.85 21.53 22.93
N ARG A 185 -5.85 22.23 21.78
CA ARG A 185 -6.05 23.69 21.70
C ARG A 185 -7.53 24.08 21.63
N THR A 186 -8.42 23.11 21.39
CA THR A 186 -9.87 23.35 21.31
C THR A 186 -10.50 23.10 22.68
N ALA A 187 -11.42 23.96 23.11
CA ALA A 187 -12.07 23.89 24.42
C ALA A 187 -12.67 22.49 24.69
N SER A 188 -12.23 21.84 25.77
CA SER A 188 -12.70 20.56 26.36
C SER A 188 -13.68 19.74 25.51
N VAL A 189 -13.22 19.22 24.36
CA VAL A 189 -14.05 18.40 23.49
C VAL A 189 -14.03 16.95 24.01
N PRO A 190 -15.19 16.29 24.21
CA PRO A 190 -15.22 14.87 24.55
C PRO A 190 -14.63 14.03 23.42
N HIS A 191 -13.79 13.06 23.80
CA HIS A 191 -13.15 12.13 22.89
C HIS A 191 -13.73 10.73 23.08
N LEU A 192 -14.26 10.15 22.00
CA LEU A 192 -14.76 8.78 21.96
C LEU A 192 -13.77 7.87 21.22
N HIS A 193 -13.15 6.95 21.95
CA HIS A 193 -12.17 6.02 21.41
C HIS A 193 -12.80 4.75 20.85
N PHE A 194 -12.43 4.40 19.62
CA PHE A 194 -12.67 3.11 19.00
C PHE A 194 -11.36 2.30 18.96
N PRO A 195 -11.17 1.36 19.90
CA PRO A 195 -9.96 0.54 19.94
C PRO A 195 -9.92 -0.43 18.75
N ALA A 196 -8.73 -0.92 18.39
CA ALA A 196 -8.62 -2.00 17.41
C ALA A 196 -9.32 -3.27 17.93
N TYR A 197 -9.90 -4.07 17.04
CA TYR A 197 -10.56 -5.31 17.43
C TYR A 197 -9.55 -6.32 18.00
N THR A 198 -9.94 -7.04 19.04
CA THR A 198 -9.14 -8.13 19.59
C THR A 198 -9.36 -9.44 18.81
N LYS A 199 -8.49 -10.43 18.98
CA LYS A 199 -8.64 -11.76 18.36
C LYS A 199 -10.03 -12.38 18.56
N PRO A 200 -10.58 -12.49 19.80
CA PRO A 200 -11.91 -13.06 19.98
C PRO A 200 -12.98 -12.23 19.27
N GLU A 201 -12.84 -10.89 19.24
CA GLU A 201 -13.79 -10.01 18.54
C GLU A 201 -13.78 -10.22 17.02
N PHE A 202 -12.61 -10.43 16.41
CA PHE A 202 -12.53 -10.78 14.99
C PHE A 202 -13.26 -12.08 14.66
N VAL A 203 -13.09 -13.09 15.51
CA VAL A 203 -13.77 -14.39 15.35
C VAL A 203 -15.29 -14.22 15.51
N THR A 204 -15.75 -13.48 16.53
CA THR A 204 -17.18 -13.25 16.77
C THR A 204 -17.83 -12.47 15.62
N ILE A 205 -17.14 -11.47 15.07
CA ILE A 205 -17.64 -10.70 13.92
C ILE A 205 -17.76 -11.58 12.67
N LEU A 206 -16.75 -12.39 12.36
CA LEU A 206 -16.81 -13.29 11.20
C LEU A 206 -17.77 -14.47 11.39
N SER A 207 -18.01 -14.91 12.62
CA SER A 207 -18.99 -15.97 12.90
C SER A 207 -20.44 -15.50 12.77
N ALA A 208 -20.69 -14.19 12.72
CA ALA A 208 -22.04 -13.66 12.52
C ALA A 208 -22.62 -14.02 11.14
N ASN A 209 -21.77 -14.13 10.12
CA ASN A 209 -22.14 -14.53 8.76
C ASN A 209 -21.27 -15.73 8.33
N PRO A 210 -21.58 -16.95 8.78
CA PRO A 210 -20.79 -18.12 8.41
C PRO A 210 -20.92 -18.46 6.92
N PRO A 211 -19.89 -19.07 6.31
CA PRO A 211 -19.97 -19.55 4.94
C PRO A 211 -20.99 -20.69 4.79
N PRO A 212 -21.49 -20.97 3.57
CA PRO A 212 -22.46 -22.03 3.32
C PRO A 212 -21.91 -23.41 3.74
N ALA A 213 -22.82 -24.33 4.06
CA ALA A 213 -22.48 -25.67 4.51
C ALA A 213 -21.63 -26.42 3.47
N LEU A 214 -20.56 -27.05 3.94
CA LEU A 214 -19.67 -27.86 3.11
C LEU A 214 -20.33 -29.20 2.75
N PRO A 215 -19.99 -29.82 1.60
CA PRO A 215 -20.49 -31.14 1.25
C PRO A 215 -20.08 -32.15 2.34
N ASN A 216 -21.03 -33.00 2.75
CA ASN A 216 -20.89 -34.05 3.77
C ASN A 216 -20.79 -33.59 5.24
N THR A 217 -21.14 -32.35 5.59
CA THR A 217 -21.03 -31.81 6.96
C THR A 217 -22.31 -31.10 7.43
N THR A 218 -22.59 -31.10 8.74
CA THR A 218 -23.72 -30.32 9.30
C THR A 218 -23.41 -28.82 9.31
N ALA A 219 -24.44 -27.97 9.34
CA ALA A 219 -24.26 -26.52 9.43
C ALA A 219 -23.52 -26.11 10.73
N SER A 220 -23.77 -26.81 11.84
CA SER A 220 -23.09 -26.59 13.12
C SER A 220 -21.60 -26.93 13.06
N ASP A 221 -21.26 -28.10 12.51
CA ASP A 221 -19.85 -28.52 12.37
C ASP A 221 -19.07 -27.55 11.44
N THR A 222 -19.74 -26.99 10.42
CA THR A 222 -19.15 -25.98 9.52
C THR A 222 -18.89 -24.66 10.24
N ALA A 223 -19.82 -24.20 11.08
CA ALA A 223 -19.65 -22.99 11.89
C ALA A 223 -18.50 -23.13 12.91
N ASP A 224 -18.40 -24.29 13.57
CA ASP A 224 -17.30 -24.59 14.49
C ASP A 224 -15.95 -24.64 13.76
N LEU A 225 -15.91 -25.25 12.57
CA LEU A 225 -14.71 -25.28 11.73
C LEU A 225 -14.32 -23.86 11.29
N TRP A 226 -15.29 -23.03 10.89
CA TRP A 226 -15.08 -21.64 10.50
C TRP A 226 -14.49 -20.80 11.64
N ALA A 227 -15.00 -20.94 12.87
CA ALA A 227 -14.49 -20.21 14.03
C ALA A 227 -13.01 -20.59 14.33
N ARG A 228 -12.69 -21.89 14.27
CA ARG A 228 -11.31 -22.39 14.45
C ARG A 228 -10.39 -21.94 13.32
N PHE A 229 -10.88 -21.95 12.09
CA PHE A 229 -10.16 -21.46 10.92
C PHE A 229 -9.87 -19.96 11.04
N ALA A 230 -10.87 -19.12 11.34
CA ALA A 230 -10.68 -17.68 11.54
C ALA A 230 -9.65 -17.38 12.63
N ALA A 231 -9.67 -18.12 13.75
CA ALA A 231 -8.66 -17.99 14.79
C ALA A 231 -7.24 -18.33 14.29
N ALA A 232 -7.09 -19.38 13.48
CA ALA A 232 -5.81 -19.77 12.89
C ALA A 232 -5.30 -18.77 11.84
N VAL A 233 -6.20 -18.24 10.99
CA VAL A 233 -5.89 -17.16 10.04
C VAL A 233 -5.38 -15.93 10.79
N HIS A 234 -6.05 -15.55 11.88
CA HIS A 234 -5.64 -14.40 12.69
C HIS A 234 -4.24 -14.62 13.31
N ASP A 235 -3.97 -15.79 13.87
CA ASP A 235 -2.65 -16.08 14.46
C ASP A 235 -1.52 -16.08 13.42
N ALA A 236 -1.79 -16.54 12.21
CA ALA A 236 -0.81 -16.58 11.13
C ALA A 236 -0.59 -15.19 10.49
N LEU A 237 -1.66 -14.42 10.24
CA LEU A 237 -1.64 -13.27 9.34
C LEU A 237 -1.87 -11.91 10.01
N ALA A 238 -2.34 -11.85 11.27
CA ALA A 238 -2.69 -10.57 11.90
C ALA A 238 -1.48 -9.64 12.10
N ARG A 239 -0.27 -10.20 12.28
CA ARG A 239 0.96 -9.40 12.42
C ARG A 239 1.47 -8.89 11.08
N ALA A 240 1.27 -9.65 10.00
CA ALA A 240 1.90 -9.38 8.71
C ALA A 240 0.98 -8.62 7.74
N ALA A 241 -0.26 -9.05 7.55
CA ALA A 241 -1.11 -8.60 6.45
C ALA A 241 -2.55 -8.23 6.85
N SER A 242 -3.12 -8.86 7.89
CA SER A 242 -4.57 -8.79 8.17
C SER A 242 -4.93 -8.02 9.44
N ARG A 243 -4.32 -6.85 9.68
CA ARG A 243 -4.61 -6.04 10.89
C ARG A 243 -5.98 -5.36 10.85
N THR A 244 -6.57 -5.19 9.66
CA THR A 244 -7.86 -4.51 9.49
C THR A 244 -8.98 -5.51 9.22
N LEU A 245 -10.21 -5.18 9.64
CA LEU A 245 -11.36 -6.07 9.46
C LEU A 245 -11.65 -6.42 7.97
N PRO A 246 -11.65 -5.46 7.02
CA PRO A 246 -11.80 -5.78 5.59
C PRO A 246 -10.67 -6.65 5.05
N SER A 247 -9.41 -6.37 5.42
CA SER A 247 -8.27 -7.20 4.99
C SER A 247 -8.37 -8.63 5.54
N PHE A 248 -8.86 -8.77 6.78
CA PHE A 248 -9.04 -10.06 7.42
C PHE A 248 -10.19 -10.85 6.78
N HIS A 249 -11.32 -10.18 6.51
CA HIS A 249 -12.42 -10.78 5.75
C HIS A 249 -11.97 -11.24 4.36
N HIS A 250 -11.21 -10.41 3.64
CA HIS A 250 -10.64 -10.78 2.34
C HIS A 250 -9.69 -11.98 2.45
N ALA A 251 -8.81 -12.00 3.45
CA ALA A 251 -7.90 -13.11 3.69
C ALA A 251 -8.65 -14.42 3.98
N CYS A 252 -9.67 -14.38 4.83
CA CYS A 252 -10.53 -15.53 5.10
C CYS A 252 -11.26 -16.00 3.83
N ALA A 253 -11.81 -15.08 3.03
CA ALA A 253 -12.50 -15.42 1.79
C ALA A 253 -11.55 -16.04 0.73
N ALA A 254 -10.31 -15.57 0.63
CA ALA A 254 -9.31 -16.10 -0.29
C ALA A 254 -8.77 -17.48 0.14
N LEU A 255 -8.57 -17.69 1.44
CA LEU A 255 -7.99 -18.92 1.99
C LEU A 255 -9.02 -20.02 2.22
N TRP A 256 -10.30 -19.70 2.44
CA TRP A 256 -11.34 -20.68 2.76
C TRP A 256 -11.54 -21.78 1.70
N PRO A 257 -11.64 -21.46 0.38
CA PRO A 257 -11.76 -22.50 -0.65
C PRO A 257 -10.55 -23.43 -0.70
N ARG A 258 -9.35 -22.89 -0.43
CA ARG A 258 -8.09 -23.66 -0.45
C ARG A 258 -7.94 -24.54 0.78
N PHE A 259 -8.42 -24.06 1.93
CA PHE A 259 -8.47 -24.82 3.17
C PHE A 259 -9.49 -25.96 3.11
N THR A 260 -10.61 -25.75 2.42
CA THR A 260 -11.70 -26.74 2.31
C THR A 260 -11.58 -27.68 1.10
N ALA A 261 -10.62 -27.45 0.19
CA ALA A 261 -10.40 -28.33 -0.96
C ALA A 261 -10.18 -29.82 -0.58
N PRO A 262 -9.43 -30.17 0.49
CA PRO A 262 -9.30 -31.56 0.94
C PRO A 262 -10.61 -32.18 1.44
N ILE A 263 -11.52 -31.36 1.97
CA ILE A 263 -12.86 -31.78 2.43
C ILE A 263 -13.76 -32.09 1.22
N HIS A 264 -13.74 -31.22 0.21
CA HIS A 264 -14.46 -31.45 -1.06
C HIS A 264 -13.95 -32.70 -1.78
N ALA A 265 -12.65 -32.99 -1.69
CA ALA A 265 -12.05 -34.20 -2.24
C ALA A 265 -12.32 -35.48 -1.40
N GLY A 266 -12.98 -35.38 -0.25
CA GLY A 266 -13.29 -36.52 0.62
C GLY A 266 -12.08 -37.10 1.36
N THR A 267 -10.94 -36.41 1.37
CA THR A 267 -9.68 -36.90 1.97
C THR A 267 -9.64 -36.73 3.50
N HIS A 268 -10.29 -35.69 4.01
CA HIS A 268 -10.34 -35.33 5.43
C HIS A 268 -11.75 -34.90 5.83
N SER A 269 -12.14 -35.22 7.06
CA SER A 269 -13.42 -34.76 7.62
C SER A 269 -13.30 -33.38 8.28
N ALA A 270 -14.42 -32.65 8.40
CA ALA A 270 -14.46 -31.34 9.06
C ALA A 270 -14.01 -31.37 10.54
N ARG A 271 -14.06 -32.54 11.20
CA ARG A 271 -13.61 -32.71 12.59
C ARG A 271 -12.09 -32.81 12.73
N GLU A 272 -11.37 -33.17 11.68
CA GLU A 272 -9.91 -33.35 11.67
C GLU A 272 -9.15 -32.04 11.42
N PHE A 273 -9.43 -31.01 12.24
CA PHE A 273 -8.86 -29.67 12.07
C PHE A 273 -7.32 -29.65 12.02
N SER A 274 -6.65 -30.45 12.85
CA SER A 274 -5.19 -30.50 12.92
C SER A 274 -4.56 -31.01 11.61
N LYS A 275 -5.15 -32.02 10.97
CA LYS A 275 -4.66 -32.56 9.69
C LYS A 275 -4.85 -31.56 8.55
N LEU A 276 -6.00 -30.87 8.54
CA LEU A 276 -6.28 -29.80 7.57
C LEU A 276 -5.30 -28.64 7.71
N LEU A 277 -4.96 -28.24 8.93
CA LEU A 277 -3.99 -27.18 9.19
C LEU A 277 -2.59 -27.55 8.66
N VAL A 278 -2.16 -28.80 8.86
CA VAL A 278 -0.87 -29.28 8.32
C VAL A 278 -0.87 -29.25 6.80
N ALA A 279 -1.95 -29.69 6.15
CA ALA A 279 -2.08 -29.67 4.69
C ALA A 279 -2.09 -28.23 4.13
N ALA A 280 -2.76 -27.31 4.81
CA ALA A 280 -2.87 -25.91 4.40
C ALA A 280 -1.72 -25.01 4.88
N ARG A 281 -0.73 -25.54 5.60
CA ARG A 281 0.36 -24.76 6.23
C ARG A 281 1.08 -23.85 5.24
N LEU A 282 1.32 -24.31 4.02
CA LEU A 282 1.99 -23.52 2.98
C LEU A 282 1.14 -22.31 2.56
N HIS A 283 -0.18 -22.44 2.52
CA HIS A 283 -1.08 -21.34 2.18
C HIS A 283 -1.13 -20.26 3.27
N PHE A 284 -0.95 -20.64 4.54
CA PHE A 284 -0.86 -19.67 5.65
C PHE A 284 0.47 -18.92 5.71
N GLN A 285 1.50 -19.39 5.00
CA GLN A 285 2.83 -18.76 4.94
C GLN A 285 3.02 -17.88 3.70
N ASP A 286 2.20 -18.06 2.67
CA ASP A 286 2.33 -17.34 1.41
C ASP A 286 1.45 -16.07 1.42
N GLU A 287 2.08 -14.93 1.75
CA GLU A 287 1.43 -13.61 1.81
C GLU A 287 0.96 -13.13 0.43
N ARG A 288 1.54 -13.63 -0.66
CA ARG A 288 1.16 -13.27 -2.03
C ARG A 288 -0.25 -13.67 -2.39
N LEU A 289 -0.80 -14.64 -1.67
CA LEU A 289 -2.17 -15.10 -1.84
C LEU A 289 -3.19 -14.08 -1.33
N LEU A 290 -2.74 -13.09 -0.54
CA LEU A 290 -3.54 -12.04 0.08
C LEU A 290 -3.45 -10.71 -0.65
N ASP A 291 -2.41 -10.52 -1.47
CA ASP A 291 -2.32 -9.37 -2.35
C ASP A 291 -3.47 -9.49 -3.36
N PRO A 292 -4.38 -8.50 -3.45
CA PRO A 292 -5.32 -8.40 -4.55
C PRO A 292 -4.53 -7.97 -5.80
N GLY A 293 -3.70 -8.89 -6.29
CA GLY A 293 -2.83 -8.66 -7.42
C GLY A 293 -3.68 -8.54 -8.68
N VAL A 294 -3.61 -7.38 -9.31
CA VAL A 294 -3.79 -7.24 -10.77
C VAL A 294 -2.84 -8.18 -11.54
N LEU A 295 -1.85 -8.76 -10.86
CA LEU A 295 -1.02 -9.85 -11.34
C LEU A 295 -1.66 -11.20 -10.95
N ALA A 296 -2.28 -11.85 -11.93
CA ALA A 296 -2.67 -13.25 -11.82
C ALA A 296 -1.46 -14.07 -11.38
N ILE A 297 -1.57 -14.74 -10.24
CA ILE A 297 -0.66 -15.82 -9.88
C ILE A 297 -0.74 -16.82 -11.02
N PRO A 298 0.37 -17.19 -11.71
CA PRO A 298 0.34 -18.32 -12.61
C PRO A 298 0.00 -19.50 -11.71
N THR A 299 -1.22 -20.02 -11.82
CA THR A 299 -1.54 -21.35 -11.34
C THR A 299 -0.48 -22.24 -11.95
N SER A 300 0.42 -22.79 -11.13
CA SER A 300 1.21 -23.94 -11.52
C SER A 300 0.20 -25.04 -11.83
N THR A 301 -0.23 -25.11 -13.08
CA THR A 301 -0.98 -26.24 -13.60
C THR A 301 -0.04 -27.42 -13.51
N THR A 302 -0.14 -28.15 -12.40
CA THR A 302 0.27 -29.54 -12.34
C THR A 302 -0.65 -30.30 -13.29
N THR A 303 -0.32 -30.27 -14.58
CA THR A 303 -0.87 -31.21 -15.54
C THR A 303 -0.32 -32.58 -15.17
N THR A 304 -1.23 -33.42 -14.70
CA THR A 304 -1.02 -34.83 -14.41
C THR A 304 -0.44 -35.55 -15.62
N LYS A 305 0.79 -36.08 -15.47
CA LYS A 305 1.22 -37.33 -16.12
C LYS A 305 1.95 -38.19 -15.08
N PRO A 306 1.76 -39.52 -15.10
CA PRO A 306 2.05 -40.38 -13.96
C PRO A 306 3.52 -40.80 -13.89
N THR A 307 4.00 -40.94 -12.64
CA THR A 307 5.05 -41.87 -12.17
C THR A 307 6.35 -41.97 -12.98
N THR A 308 7.45 -41.38 -12.47
CA THR A 308 8.61 -42.17 -11.99
C THR A 308 9.41 -41.37 -10.97
N ILE A 309 9.77 -42.03 -9.88
CA ILE A 309 10.55 -41.53 -8.74
C ILE A 309 12.00 -41.29 -9.18
N GLN A 310 12.53 -40.07 -9.02
CA GLN A 310 13.94 -39.86 -8.65
C GLN A 310 14.10 -38.60 -7.78
N HIS A 311 14.72 -38.79 -6.63
CA HIS A 311 15.07 -37.78 -5.65
C HIS A 311 15.98 -36.67 -6.24
N LYS A 312 15.57 -35.41 -6.08
CA LYS A 312 16.52 -34.30 -5.92
C LYS A 312 16.00 -33.33 -4.86
N LYS A 313 16.82 -33.19 -3.82
CA LYS A 313 16.74 -32.28 -2.68
C LYS A 313 16.23 -30.89 -3.10
N PRO A 314 15.19 -30.32 -2.48
CA PRO A 314 14.80 -28.94 -2.77
C PRO A 314 15.85 -28.00 -2.15
N VAL A 315 16.61 -27.34 -3.01
CA VAL A 315 17.40 -26.17 -2.62
C VAL A 315 16.42 -25.03 -2.45
N THR A 316 16.34 -24.54 -1.22
CA THR A 316 15.79 -23.24 -0.84
C THR A 316 16.39 -22.15 -1.73
N THR A 317 15.63 -21.69 -2.72
CA THR A 317 15.88 -20.41 -3.39
C THR A 317 14.66 -19.53 -3.20
N GLY A 318 14.91 -18.34 -2.65
CA GLY A 318 13.92 -17.46 -2.09
C GLY A 318 12.88 -16.96 -3.10
N ALA A 319 11.70 -16.75 -2.56
CA ALA A 319 10.53 -16.17 -3.19
C ALA A 319 10.74 -14.67 -3.54
N GLY A 320 11.59 -14.37 -4.53
CA GLY A 320 11.79 -13.03 -5.09
C GLY A 320 11.82 -12.94 -6.62
N ALA A 321 11.72 -14.06 -7.33
CA ALA A 321 12.05 -14.13 -8.77
C ALA A 321 10.96 -13.67 -9.76
N GLY A 322 9.76 -13.29 -9.31
CA GLY A 322 8.64 -12.99 -10.21
C GLY A 322 8.82 -11.71 -11.04
N ALA A 323 9.08 -10.57 -10.40
CA ALA A 323 9.16 -9.29 -11.11
C ALA A 323 10.45 -9.10 -11.94
N GLY A 324 11.56 -9.74 -11.53
CA GLY A 324 12.84 -9.63 -12.22
C GLY A 324 12.91 -10.43 -13.51
N ALA A 325 12.21 -11.57 -13.57
CA ALA A 325 12.13 -12.39 -14.78
C ALA A 325 11.25 -11.73 -15.86
N ASP A 326 10.12 -11.12 -15.48
CA ASP A 326 9.23 -10.43 -16.41
C ASP A 326 9.88 -9.18 -17.03
N LEU A 327 10.65 -8.39 -16.27
CA LEU A 327 11.33 -7.23 -16.86
C LEU A 327 12.46 -7.64 -17.82
N ALA A 328 13.12 -8.77 -17.55
CA ALA A 328 14.17 -9.32 -18.42
C ALA A 328 13.63 -9.84 -19.76
N THR A 329 12.38 -10.32 -19.80
CA THR A 329 11.71 -10.76 -21.03
C THR A 329 11.11 -9.59 -21.82
N LEU A 330 10.69 -8.52 -21.14
CA LEU A 330 10.01 -7.37 -21.78
C LEU A 330 10.96 -6.31 -22.36
N LEU A 331 12.18 -6.14 -21.83
CA LEU A 331 13.11 -5.10 -22.32
C LEU A 331 13.99 -5.60 -23.50
N PRO A 332 14.24 -4.77 -24.53
CA PRO A 332 15.27 -5.03 -25.53
C PRO A 332 16.68 -5.11 -24.93
N THR A 333 17.66 -5.66 -25.65
CA THR A 333 19.03 -5.89 -25.12
C THR A 333 19.73 -4.59 -24.73
N THR A 334 19.73 -3.56 -25.57
CA THR A 334 20.36 -2.26 -25.30
C THR A 334 19.90 -1.59 -24.00
N PRO A 335 18.58 -1.41 -23.73
CA PRO A 335 18.12 -0.86 -22.47
C PRO A 335 18.43 -1.77 -21.26
N ARG A 336 18.52 -3.11 -21.44
CA ARG A 336 18.98 -3.99 -20.35
C ARG A 336 20.42 -3.68 -19.95
N LEU A 337 21.32 -3.55 -20.93
CA LEU A 337 22.73 -3.26 -20.69
C LEU A 337 22.93 -1.85 -20.11
N LEU A 338 22.18 -0.86 -20.60
CA LEU A 338 22.16 0.49 -20.04
C LEU A 338 21.71 0.50 -18.58
N LEU A 339 20.68 -0.27 -18.23
CA LEU A 339 20.19 -0.35 -16.87
C LEU A 339 21.20 -1.02 -15.93
N LEU A 340 21.90 -2.06 -16.39
CA LEU A 340 23.02 -2.66 -15.65
C LEU A 340 24.17 -1.66 -15.44
N ALA A 341 24.58 -0.93 -16.49
CA ALA A 341 25.61 0.08 -16.40
C ALA A 341 25.24 1.24 -15.45
N ALA A 342 23.98 1.68 -15.51
CA ALA A 342 23.44 2.69 -14.61
C ALA A 342 23.46 2.23 -13.14
N TYR A 343 23.15 0.95 -12.88
CA TYR A 343 23.19 0.39 -11.53
C TYR A 343 24.63 0.35 -10.99
N LEU A 344 25.59 -0.05 -11.82
CA LEU A 344 27.01 0.00 -11.46
C LEU A 344 27.49 1.43 -11.21
N ALA A 345 27.07 2.39 -12.04
CA ALA A 345 27.37 3.81 -11.83
C ALA A 345 26.79 4.31 -10.49
N SER A 346 25.59 3.89 -10.11
CA SER A 346 24.95 4.30 -8.85
C SER A 346 25.67 3.75 -7.60
N HIS A 347 26.06 2.47 -7.61
CA HIS A 347 26.60 1.82 -6.40
C HIS A 347 28.13 1.88 -6.29
N ASN A 348 28.85 1.89 -7.40
CA ASN A 348 30.31 2.03 -7.39
C ASN A 348 30.71 3.50 -7.27
N ALA A 349 31.73 3.78 -6.44
CA ALA A 349 32.32 5.12 -6.39
C ALA A 349 33.14 5.39 -7.66
N THR A 350 33.15 6.65 -8.11
CA THR A 350 33.91 7.11 -9.28
C THR A 350 35.39 6.74 -9.26
N ARG A 351 35.99 6.62 -8.06
CA ARG A 351 37.40 6.23 -7.87
C ARG A 351 37.73 4.83 -8.38
N HIS A 352 36.74 3.95 -8.48
CA HIS A 352 36.95 2.55 -8.87
C HIS A 352 36.68 2.28 -10.35
N ASP A 353 36.15 3.26 -11.09
CA ASP A 353 35.76 3.05 -12.47
C ASP A 353 36.97 2.72 -13.36
N VAL A 354 38.09 3.41 -13.15
CA VAL A 354 39.34 3.15 -13.89
C VAL A 354 39.84 1.73 -13.63
N THR A 355 39.73 1.22 -12.41
CA THR A 355 40.20 -0.13 -12.07
C THR A 355 39.30 -1.24 -12.61
N LEU A 356 37.98 -0.98 -12.74
CA LEU A 356 37.00 -1.97 -13.18
C LEU A 356 36.76 -1.96 -14.69
N PHE A 357 36.73 -0.78 -15.31
CA PHE A 357 36.25 -0.62 -16.69
C PHE A 357 37.35 -0.20 -17.68
N SER A 358 38.59 0.00 -17.24
CA SER A 358 39.67 0.32 -18.19
C SER A 358 40.30 -0.94 -18.79
N THR A 359 40.25 -1.03 -20.12
CA THR A 359 40.88 -2.09 -20.91
C THR A 359 42.42 -2.07 -20.79
N HIS A 360 43.00 -0.89 -20.53
CA HIS A 360 44.44 -0.70 -20.37
C HIS A 360 45.02 -1.30 -19.08
N TYR A 361 44.28 -1.29 -17.96
CA TYR A 361 44.78 -1.86 -16.69
C TYR A 361 44.93 -3.38 -16.76
N HIS A 362 44.01 -4.07 -17.44
CA HIS A 362 44.10 -5.51 -17.65
C HIS A 362 45.30 -5.92 -18.52
N ARG A 363 45.72 -5.06 -19.46
CA ARG A 363 46.88 -5.31 -20.34
C ARG A 363 48.22 -5.18 -19.63
N GLN A 364 48.36 -4.23 -18.69
CA GLN A 364 49.60 -4.07 -17.92
C GLN A 364 49.86 -5.24 -16.96
N ARG A 365 48.80 -5.87 -16.43
CA ARG A 365 48.94 -7.04 -15.54
C ARG A 365 49.38 -8.31 -16.29
N ARG A 366 49.11 -8.40 -17.59
CA ARG A 366 49.61 -9.51 -18.45
C ARG A 366 51.03 -9.29 -19.00
N ARG A 367 51.56 -8.06 -18.97
CA ARG A 367 52.92 -7.75 -19.48
C ARG A 367 54.01 -7.74 -18.41
N ARG A 368 53.67 -7.87 -17.12
CA ARG A 368 54.65 -7.89 -16.01
C ARG A 368 54.76 -9.30 -15.43
N GLY A 369 55.14 -10.25 -16.27
CA GLY A 369 55.40 -11.64 -15.94
C GLY A 369 56.53 -12.16 -16.80
N GLY A 370 57.73 -11.64 -16.58
CA GLY A 370 58.93 -12.06 -17.30
C GLY A 370 60.16 -11.26 -16.89
N GLY A 371 61.01 -11.87 -16.06
CA GLY A 371 62.43 -11.50 -15.92
C GLY A 371 62.81 -10.64 -14.71
N GLY A 372 63.48 -11.27 -13.73
CA GLY A 372 64.66 -10.70 -13.09
C GLY A 372 64.50 -10.10 -11.68
N GLY A 373 64.86 -10.89 -10.68
CA GLY A 373 65.82 -10.47 -9.64
C GLY A 373 65.34 -9.58 -8.48
N GLY A 374 65.07 -10.22 -7.34
CA GLY A 374 65.65 -9.85 -6.04
C GLY A 374 65.20 -8.55 -5.37
N GLY A 375 64.51 -8.69 -4.23
CA GLY A 375 64.79 -7.83 -3.08
C GLY A 375 63.60 -7.08 -2.48
N VAL A 376 63.28 -7.50 -1.26
CA VAL A 376 62.82 -6.67 -0.13
C VAL A 376 61.31 -6.45 0.01
N ALA A 377 60.82 -7.12 1.05
CA ALA A 377 59.54 -6.93 1.71
C ALA A 377 59.34 -5.50 2.20
N GLY A 378 58.09 -5.04 2.21
CA GLY A 378 57.71 -3.83 2.95
C GLY A 378 56.66 -2.99 2.24
N GLY A 379 55.40 -3.35 2.40
CA GLY A 379 54.30 -2.56 1.87
C GLY A 379 52.95 -3.19 2.15
N GLY A 380 52.66 -3.45 3.43
CA GLY A 380 51.35 -3.89 3.87
C GLY A 380 50.30 -2.91 3.36
N ARG A 381 49.58 -3.30 2.29
CA ARG A 381 48.37 -2.62 1.83
C ARG A 381 47.41 -2.61 3.00
N GLY A 382 47.25 -1.45 3.62
CA GLY A 382 46.27 -1.23 4.66
C GLY A 382 44.92 -1.73 4.19
N ARG A 383 44.47 -2.88 4.74
CA ARG A 383 43.06 -3.28 4.71
C ARG A 383 42.33 -2.15 5.42
N SER A 384 41.80 -1.21 4.64
CA SER A 384 40.92 -0.17 5.16
C SER A 384 39.84 -0.88 5.95
N LYS A 385 39.72 -0.55 7.23
CA LYS A 385 38.78 -1.17 8.18
C LYS A 385 37.37 -1.07 7.60
N HIS A 386 36.94 -2.15 6.96
CA HIS A 386 35.70 -2.20 6.19
C HIS A 386 34.57 -2.64 7.10
N ARG A 387 34.12 -1.72 7.96
CA ARG A 387 32.78 -1.83 8.54
C ARG A 387 31.87 -0.84 7.82
N LYS A 388 31.91 -0.85 6.47
CA LYS A 388 30.99 -0.05 5.68
C LYS A 388 29.65 -0.76 5.67
N ILE A 389 28.59 0.01 5.92
CA ILE A 389 27.21 -0.36 5.62
C ILE A 389 27.19 -0.94 4.20
N ALA A 390 26.55 -2.09 4.01
CA ALA A 390 26.41 -2.68 2.68
C ALA A 390 25.83 -1.62 1.75
N ARG A 391 26.57 -1.22 0.72
CA ARG A 391 26.16 -0.13 -0.20
C ARG A 391 24.89 -0.46 -0.98
N LYS A 392 24.47 -1.73 -0.93
CA LYS A 392 23.19 -2.27 -1.41
C LYS A 392 21.99 -1.79 -0.56
N LEU A 393 22.21 -1.48 0.72
CA LEU A 393 21.22 -0.93 1.65
C LEU A 393 21.19 0.61 1.63
N LEU A 394 22.25 1.24 1.11
CA LEU A 394 22.25 2.67 0.82
C LEU A 394 21.46 2.90 -0.47
N GLY A 395 20.50 3.83 -0.45
CA GLY A 395 19.74 4.19 -1.64
C GLY A 395 20.64 4.57 -2.81
N ALA A 396 20.14 4.37 -4.03
CA ALA A 396 20.88 4.63 -5.26
C ALA A 396 21.43 6.08 -5.31
N HIS A 397 22.75 6.22 -5.51
CA HIS A 397 23.38 7.53 -5.60
C HIS A 397 23.12 8.17 -6.97
N ALA A 398 23.09 9.50 -6.99
CA ALA A 398 23.06 10.22 -8.26
C ALA A 398 24.41 10.11 -8.97
N PHE A 399 24.38 9.82 -10.27
CA PHE A 399 25.55 9.80 -11.15
C PHE A 399 25.33 10.72 -12.36
N VAL A 400 26.41 11.13 -13.01
CA VAL A 400 26.38 11.95 -14.23
C VAL A 400 26.11 11.05 -15.44
N LEU A 401 25.28 11.51 -16.39
CA LEU A 401 24.92 10.72 -17.59
C LEU A 401 26.16 10.25 -18.37
N GLU A 402 27.13 11.14 -18.56
CA GLU A 402 28.40 10.85 -19.24
C GLU A 402 29.14 9.66 -18.62
N ARG A 403 29.16 9.57 -17.28
CA ARG A 403 29.80 8.46 -16.56
C ARG A 403 29.11 7.13 -16.87
N MET A 404 27.78 7.10 -16.91
CA MET A 404 27.03 5.90 -17.26
C MET A 404 27.30 5.49 -18.71
N LEU A 405 27.32 6.45 -19.64
CA LEU A 405 27.63 6.19 -21.04
C LEU A 405 29.06 5.65 -21.22
N ALA A 406 30.03 6.16 -20.44
CA ALA A 406 31.40 5.66 -20.45
C ALA A 406 31.50 4.21 -19.93
N ILE A 407 30.82 3.89 -18.83
CA ILE A 407 30.75 2.51 -18.30
C ILE A 407 30.07 1.59 -19.32
N PHE A 408 28.97 2.04 -19.92
CA PHE A 408 28.26 1.28 -20.93
C PHE A 408 29.13 1.04 -22.17
N ALA A 409 29.82 2.05 -22.69
CA ALA A 409 30.72 1.90 -23.84
C ALA A 409 31.87 0.93 -23.56
N ALA A 410 32.43 0.91 -22.35
CA ALA A 410 33.50 0.00 -21.96
C ALA A 410 33.06 -1.48 -21.92
N VAL A 411 31.79 -1.72 -21.60
CA VAL A 411 31.28 -3.03 -21.22
C VAL A 411 30.38 -3.66 -22.30
N ARG A 412 29.76 -2.83 -23.15
CA ARG A 412 28.77 -3.25 -24.16
C ARG A 412 29.29 -4.38 -25.05
N GLY A 413 30.52 -4.29 -25.57
CA GLY A 413 31.07 -5.32 -26.46
C GLY A 413 31.20 -6.70 -25.81
N GLU A 414 31.62 -6.76 -24.54
CA GLU A 414 31.73 -8.02 -23.80
C GLU A 414 30.35 -8.60 -23.45
N TRP A 415 29.39 -7.74 -23.09
CA TRP A 415 28.06 -8.18 -22.67
C TRP A 415 27.14 -8.53 -23.84
N GLU A 416 27.22 -7.84 -24.98
CA GLU A 416 26.49 -8.21 -26.20
C GLU A 416 26.94 -9.56 -26.75
N ALA A 417 28.25 -9.84 -26.73
CA ALA A 417 28.79 -11.15 -27.12
C ALA A 417 28.26 -12.28 -26.20
N ARG A 418 28.15 -12.03 -24.89
CA ARG A 418 27.56 -12.98 -23.93
C ARG A 418 26.05 -13.15 -24.10
N ALA A 419 25.32 -12.07 -24.39
CA ALA A 419 23.90 -12.11 -24.66
C ALA A 419 23.57 -12.94 -25.92
N ALA A 420 24.38 -12.76 -26.98
CA ALA A 420 24.29 -13.54 -28.21
C ALA A 420 24.61 -15.03 -27.95
N ALA A 421 25.68 -15.31 -27.19
CA ALA A 421 26.01 -16.69 -26.81
C ALA A 421 24.89 -17.35 -25.99
N ALA A 422 24.27 -16.63 -25.06
CA ALA A 422 23.16 -17.13 -24.24
C ALA A 422 21.90 -17.45 -25.06
N THR A 423 21.62 -16.68 -26.11
CA THR A 423 20.51 -16.97 -27.04
C THR A 423 20.83 -18.15 -27.96
N THR A 424 22.06 -18.27 -28.47
CA THR A 424 22.47 -19.43 -29.30
C THR A 424 22.55 -20.74 -28.51
N ALA A 425 22.86 -20.70 -27.21
CA ALA A 425 22.86 -21.89 -26.36
C ALA A 425 21.44 -22.46 -26.14
N ALA A 426 20.40 -21.63 -26.26
CA ALA A 426 19.00 -22.08 -26.24
C ALA A 426 18.52 -22.62 -27.60
N ALA A 427 19.22 -22.31 -28.69
CA ALA A 427 18.90 -22.69 -30.06
C ALA A 427 20.08 -23.44 -30.70
N ALA A 428 20.38 -24.65 -30.22
CA ALA A 428 21.48 -25.44 -30.76
C ALA A 428 21.12 -26.10 -32.11
N VAL A 429 21.49 -25.45 -33.22
CA VAL A 429 21.97 -26.09 -34.47
C VAL A 429 23.21 -25.30 -34.92
N PRO A 430 24.35 -25.94 -35.25
CA PRO A 430 25.57 -25.22 -35.56
C PRO A 430 25.59 -24.83 -37.04
N ALA A 431 25.69 -23.53 -37.33
CA ALA A 431 26.11 -23.05 -38.64
C ALA A 431 27.37 -22.20 -38.45
N GLY A 432 28.51 -22.74 -38.90
CA GLY A 432 29.77 -22.03 -38.98
C GLY A 432 29.72 -20.95 -40.05
N GLY A 433 30.30 -19.79 -39.74
CA GLY A 433 30.42 -18.68 -40.68
C GLY A 433 31.38 -17.63 -40.14
N SER A 434 32.63 -17.70 -40.59
CA SER A 434 33.63 -16.64 -40.44
C SER A 434 33.20 -15.39 -41.21
N GLY A 435 33.12 -14.23 -40.55
CA GLY A 435 32.72 -12.96 -41.17
C GLY A 435 33.50 -11.77 -40.62
N VAL A 436 34.63 -11.49 -41.27
CA VAL A 436 35.25 -10.19 -41.58
C VAL A 436 34.99 -9.01 -40.65
N ALA A 437 36.07 -8.57 -40.00
CA ALA A 437 36.20 -7.24 -39.40
C ALA A 437 36.26 -6.16 -40.49
N GLY A 438 35.34 -5.20 -40.48
CA GLY A 438 35.46 -4.00 -41.32
C GLY A 438 34.15 -3.27 -41.59
N GLU A 439 33.47 -2.74 -40.57
CA GLU A 439 32.32 -1.82 -40.80
C GLU A 439 31.97 -0.94 -39.56
N GLU A 440 32.96 -0.34 -38.89
CA GLU A 440 32.71 0.37 -37.62
C GLU A 440 32.25 1.85 -37.76
N ALA A 441 32.36 2.48 -38.93
CA ALA A 441 32.18 3.93 -39.05
C ALA A 441 30.74 4.38 -39.41
N ALA A 442 30.02 3.66 -40.28
CA ALA A 442 28.68 4.05 -40.74
C ALA A 442 27.56 3.72 -39.73
N GLY A 443 27.76 2.69 -38.90
CA GLY A 443 26.79 2.29 -37.87
C GLY A 443 26.83 3.10 -36.59
N LYS A 444 27.82 3.98 -36.38
CA LYS A 444 28.01 4.69 -35.10
C LYS A 444 26.90 5.70 -34.82
N GLY A 445 26.45 6.45 -35.84
CA GLY A 445 25.35 7.42 -35.71
C GLY A 445 23.99 6.77 -35.48
N GLN A 446 23.70 5.64 -36.16
CA GLN A 446 22.49 4.84 -35.91
C GLN A 446 22.48 4.29 -34.48
N ARG A 447 23.63 3.79 -34.02
CA ARG A 447 23.81 3.22 -32.68
C ARG A 447 23.73 4.26 -31.56
N ASP A 448 24.14 5.50 -31.80
CA ASP A 448 23.98 6.58 -30.82
C ASP A 448 22.52 7.05 -30.71
N ALA A 449 21.76 7.04 -31.81
CA ALA A 449 20.32 7.30 -31.81
C ALA A 449 19.53 6.23 -31.03
N ASP A 450 19.88 4.95 -31.21
CA ASP A 450 19.28 3.83 -30.47
C ASP A 450 19.54 3.92 -28.96
N VAL A 451 20.70 4.43 -28.56
CA VAL A 451 21.05 4.64 -27.14
C VAL A 451 20.26 5.80 -26.55
N GLY A 452 20.10 6.91 -27.28
CA GLY A 452 19.24 8.01 -26.86
C GLY A 452 17.78 7.57 -26.66
N MET A 453 17.25 6.78 -27.61
CA MET A 453 15.90 6.21 -27.51
C MET A 453 15.78 5.23 -26.33
N ALA A 454 16.79 4.39 -26.11
CA ALA A 454 16.83 3.48 -24.96
C ALA A 454 16.87 4.23 -23.62
N ILE A 455 17.56 5.37 -23.52
CA ILE A 455 17.56 6.21 -22.32
C ILE A 455 16.18 6.86 -22.11
N ALA A 456 15.57 7.40 -23.18
CA ALA A 456 14.25 8.00 -23.12
C ALA A 456 13.17 7.01 -22.70
N THR A 457 13.22 5.77 -23.20
CA THR A 457 12.33 4.68 -22.80
C THR A 457 12.55 4.23 -21.36
N LEU A 458 13.79 4.11 -20.90
CA LEU A 458 14.08 3.80 -19.49
C LEU A 458 13.63 4.93 -18.55
N ALA A 459 13.69 6.18 -19.01
CA ALA A 459 13.19 7.34 -18.28
C ALA A 459 11.67 7.39 -18.22
N SER A 460 10.97 7.09 -19.32
CA SER A 460 9.51 7.04 -19.36
C SER A 460 8.94 5.90 -18.51
N LEU A 461 9.64 4.75 -18.46
CA LEU A 461 9.34 3.63 -17.57
C LEU A 461 9.72 3.87 -16.10
N ARG A 462 10.28 5.05 -15.77
CA ARG A 462 10.78 5.42 -14.43
C ARG A 462 11.80 4.43 -13.84
N LEU A 463 12.52 3.70 -14.69
CA LEU A 463 13.65 2.85 -14.29
C LEU A 463 14.91 3.69 -14.09
N LEU A 464 15.02 4.77 -14.87
CA LEU A 464 15.98 5.85 -14.68
C LEU A 464 15.24 7.16 -14.37
N VAL A 465 15.66 7.87 -13.33
CA VAL A 465 15.04 9.12 -12.89
C VAL A 465 16.09 10.22 -12.87
N ARG A 466 15.82 11.33 -13.56
CA ARG A 466 16.67 12.51 -13.51
C ARG A 466 16.51 13.22 -12.15
N VAL A 467 17.63 13.64 -11.58
CA VAL A 467 17.69 14.33 -10.29
C VAL A 467 17.99 15.80 -10.53
N GLY A 468 17.03 16.67 -10.17
CA GLY A 468 17.06 18.10 -10.44
C GLY A 468 16.03 18.49 -11.51
N GLY A 469 15.31 19.58 -11.29
CA GLY A 469 14.27 20.07 -12.20
C GLY A 469 14.82 21.08 -13.21
N GLY A 470 14.34 21.01 -14.45
CA GLY A 470 14.62 21.98 -15.52
C GLY A 470 15.93 21.75 -16.26
N GLY A 471 15.86 21.43 -17.56
CA GLY A 471 17.00 21.28 -18.46
C GLY A 471 16.75 20.27 -19.58
N ASP A 472 17.59 20.26 -20.61
CA ASP A 472 17.53 19.28 -21.71
C ASP A 472 17.72 17.85 -21.18
N PRO A 473 16.80 16.89 -21.44
CA PRO A 473 16.97 15.48 -21.09
C PRO A 473 18.26 14.83 -21.61
N MET A 474 18.84 15.36 -22.68
CA MET A 474 20.07 14.83 -23.29
C MET A 474 21.35 15.52 -22.78
N ASP A 475 21.25 16.41 -21.79
CA ASP A 475 22.42 17.04 -21.19
C ASP A 475 23.31 15.99 -20.51
N CYS A 476 24.53 15.83 -21.05
CA CYS A 476 25.55 14.90 -20.55
C CYS A 476 25.95 15.20 -19.09
N GLY A 477 25.82 16.46 -18.65
CA GLY A 477 26.05 16.89 -17.26
C GLY A 477 24.89 16.57 -16.31
N GLY A 478 23.75 16.12 -16.85
CA GLY A 478 22.56 15.78 -16.08
C GLY A 478 22.84 14.68 -15.05
N LYS A 479 22.30 14.87 -13.84
CA LYS A 479 22.37 13.86 -12.77
C LYS A 479 21.19 12.90 -12.90
N TRP A 480 21.46 11.61 -12.84
CA TRP A 480 20.49 10.53 -12.95
C TRP A 480 20.60 9.59 -11.75
N ARG A 481 19.50 8.90 -11.42
CA ARG A 481 19.42 7.85 -10.40
C ARG A 481 18.70 6.64 -10.97
N VAL A 482 19.16 5.45 -10.59
CA VAL A 482 18.47 4.19 -10.87
C VAL A 482 17.38 3.96 -9.83
N ASN A 483 16.20 3.58 -10.29
CA ASN A 483 15.04 3.26 -9.44
C ASN A 483 14.69 1.77 -9.54
N VAL A 484 15.72 0.92 -9.45
CA VAL A 484 15.60 -0.54 -9.61
C VAL A 484 16.35 -1.24 -8.49
N GLY A 485 15.68 -2.21 -7.87
CA GLY A 485 16.25 -3.00 -6.78
C GLY A 485 17.24 -4.07 -7.25
N TRP A 486 18.06 -4.54 -6.31
CA TRP A 486 19.10 -5.54 -6.56
C TRP A 486 18.59 -6.84 -7.20
N GLU A 487 17.46 -7.38 -6.73
CA GLU A 487 16.93 -8.66 -7.24
C GLU A 487 16.54 -8.59 -8.73
N VAL A 488 16.00 -7.45 -9.16
CA VAL A 488 15.65 -7.22 -10.57
C VAL A 488 16.91 -7.12 -11.42
N ILE A 489 17.94 -6.37 -10.96
CA ILE A 489 19.23 -6.24 -11.64
C ILE A 489 19.96 -7.59 -11.72
N ARG A 490 19.90 -8.40 -10.67
CA ARG A 490 20.46 -9.75 -10.64
C ARG A 490 19.77 -10.65 -11.66
N GLY A 491 18.44 -10.61 -11.73
CA GLY A 491 17.66 -11.33 -12.75
C GLY A 491 18.03 -10.90 -14.17
N LEU A 492 18.13 -9.58 -14.39
CA LEU A 492 18.51 -8.99 -15.66
C LEU A 492 19.91 -9.41 -16.12
N GLY A 493 20.88 -9.35 -15.20
CA GLY A 493 22.26 -9.78 -15.45
C GLY A 493 22.33 -11.25 -15.85
N ARG A 494 21.64 -12.14 -15.12
CA ARG A 494 21.55 -13.56 -15.47
C ARG A 494 20.92 -13.79 -16.85
N GLY A 495 19.88 -13.04 -17.20
CA GLY A 495 19.27 -13.10 -18.54
C GLY A 495 20.18 -12.67 -19.69
N VAL A 496 21.24 -11.90 -19.39
CA VAL A 496 22.27 -11.46 -20.35
C VAL A 496 23.54 -12.32 -20.26
N GLY A 497 23.64 -13.24 -19.29
CA GLY A 497 24.85 -14.04 -19.04
C GLY A 497 25.95 -13.28 -18.27
N VAL A 498 25.57 -12.28 -17.47
CA VAL A 498 26.49 -11.43 -16.69
C VAL A 498 26.21 -11.57 -15.20
N GLU A 499 27.23 -11.96 -14.44
CA GLU A 499 27.18 -11.93 -12.98
C GLU A 499 27.52 -10.51 -12.49
N VAL A 500 26.48 -9.72 -12.18
CA VAL A 500 26.63 -8.32 -11.74
C VAL A 500 27.37 -8.20 -10.40
N GLU A 501 27.41 -9.28 -9.61
CA GLU A 501 28.13 -9.35 -8.33
C GLU A 501 29.63 -9.10 -8.49
N ASP A 502 30.23 -9.57 -9.59
CA ASP A 502 31.67 -9.42 -9.87
C ASP A 502 32.08 -7.96 -10.12
N TRP A 503 31.12 -7.14 -10.53
CA TRP A 503 31.35 -5.74 -10.90
C TRP A 503 31.07 -4.77 -9.76
N LEU A 504 30.56 -5.25 -8.61
CA LEU A 504 30.25 -4.42 -7.45
C LEU A 504 31.39 -4.45 -6.44
N ILE A 505 31.86 -3.26 -6.06
CA ILE A 505 32.87 -3.12 -5.00
C ILE A 505 32.15 -2.79 -3.69
N GLU A 506 32.21 -3.72 -2.74
CA GLU A 506 31.65 -3.56 -1.39
C GLU A 506 32.33 -2.44 -0.59
#